data_AF-A0A835PHR8-F1
#
_entry.id   AF-A0A835PHR8-F1
#
_cell.length_a   1.000
_cell.length_b   1.000
_cell.length_c   1.000
_cell.angle_alpha   90.00
_cell.angle_beta   90.00
_cell.angle_gamma   90.00
#
_symmetry.space_group_name_H-M   'P 1'
#
loop_
_entity.id
_entity.type
_entity.pdbx_description
1 polymer ?
#
loop_
_entity_poly.entity_id
_entity_poly.type
_entity_poly.pdbx_seq_one_letter_code
_entity_poly.pdbx_strand_id
1 'polypeptide(L)'
;MGEEQTELKAVCDSLGIQLIAYSPLGLGLLTGKYSTSVLPNGPRAILFGQILPGIGSLLSSLREVAERRNKTMSQVAINWCICKGTIPIPGVKSSLLR
;
A
#
# COMPACT_ATOMS: atom_id res chain seq x y z
N MET A 1 -2.23 -0.58 -11.81
CA MET A 1 -3.61 -1.08 -11.74
C MET A 1 -3.70 -2.19 -12.75
N GLY A 2 -4.46 -3.24 -12.47
CA GLY A 2 -4.78 -4.24 -13.49
C GLY A 2 -5.76 -3.66 -14.51
N GLU A 3 -6.02 -4.44 -15.56
CA GLU A 3 -6.89 -4.06 -16.67
C GLU A 3 -8.30 -3.76 -16.18
N GLU A 4 -8.91 -4.69 -15.44
CA GLU A 4 -10.26 -4.54 -14.87
C GLU A 4 -10.40 -3.26 -14.00
N GLN A 5 -9.41 -2.95 -13.16
CA GLN A 5 -9.46 -1.74 -12.34
C GLN A 5 -9.34 -0.47 -13.18
N THR A 6 -8.64 -0.55 -14.32
CA THR A 6 -8.49 0.58 -15.25
C THR A 6 -9.79 0.83 -16.01
N GLU A 7 -10.47 -0.22 -16.44
CA GLU A 7 -11.80 -0.12 -17.07
C GLU A 7 -12.84 0.45 -16.10
N LEU A 8 -12.92 -0.09 -14.88
CA LEU A 8 -13.82 0.44 -13.85
C LEU A 8 -13.51 1.92 -13.57
N LYS A 9 -12.23 2.29 -13.50
CA LYS A 9 -11.84 3.68 -13.30
C LYS A 9 -12.32 4.57 -14.45
N ALA A 10 -12.15 4.14 -15.69
CA ALA A 10 -12.59 4.91 -16.85
C ALA A 10 -14.11 5.16 -16.83
N VAL A 11 -14.90 4.18 -16.39
CA VAL A 11 -16.36 4.33 -16.20
C VAL A 11 -16.66 5.31 -15.07
N CYS A 12 -15.99 5.22 -13.93
CA CYS A 12 -16.19 6.18 -12.85
C CYS A 12 -15.80 7.61 -13.27
N ASP A 13 -14.69 7.78 -13.99
CA ASP A 13 -14.24 9.08 -14.48
C ASP A 13 -15.28 9.70 -15.44
N SER A 14 -15.84 8.92 -16.37
CA SER A 14 -16.84 9.41 -17.33
C SER A 14 -18.16 9.82 -16.67
N LEU A 15 -18.46 9.25 -15.50
CA LEU A 15 -19.63 9.56 -14.69
C LEU A 15 -19.37 10.62 -13.60
N GLY A 16 -18.14 11.14 -13.48
CA GLY A 16 -17.77 12.07 -12.41
C GLY A 16 -17.77 11.45 -11.00
N ILE A 17 -17.60 10.12 -10.91
CA ILE A 17 -17.58 9.37 -9.65
C ILE A 17 -16.14 9.24 -9.16
N GLN A 18 -15.87 9.74 -7.96
CA GLN A 18 -14.53 9.63 -7.37
C GLN A 18 -14.29 8.24 -6.79
N LEU A 19 -13.23 7.56 -7.23
CA LEU A 19 -12.81 6.29 -6.63
C LEU A 19 -12.03 6.50 -5.33
N ILE A 20 -12.36 5.66 -4.36
CA ILE A 20 -11.63 5.50 -3.11
C ILE A 20 -10.75 4.25 -3.19
N ALA A 21 -9.44 4.42 -3.04
CA ALA A 21 -8.51 3.28 -2.98
C ALA A 21 -8.48 2.69 -1.57
N TYR A 22 -9.14 1.54 -1.40
CA TYR A 22 -9.13 0.77 -0.17
C TYR A 22 -7.79 0.06 0.05
N SER A 23 -7.35 -0.03 1.31
CA SER A 23 -6.12 -0.73 1.72
C SER A 23 -4.84 -0.28 0.96
N PRO A 24 -4.55 1.03 0.87
CA PRO A 24 -3.40 1.55 0.11
C PRO A 24 -2.04 1.07 0.65
N LEU A 25 -2.01 0.49 1.85
CA LEU A 25 -0.80 -0.05 2.51
C LEU A 25 -0.76 -1.59 2.54
N GLY A 26 -1.72 -2.29 1.93
CA GLY A 26 -1.77 -3.75 1.88
C GLY A 26 -1.73 -4.39 3.28
N LEU A 27 -2.70 -4.06 4.14
CA LEU A 27 -2.72 -4.47 5.57
C LEU A 27 -1.52 -4.00 6.40
N GLY A 28 -0.70 -3.10 5.87
CA GLY A 28 0.54 -2.60 6.46
C GLY A 28 1.80 -3.25 5.90
N LEU A 29 1.72 -4.20 4.97
CA LEU A 29 2.88 -4.83 4.32
C LEU A 29 3.78 -3.79 3.65
N LEU A 30 3.20 -2.77 3.02
CA LEU A 30 3.93 -1.74 2.28
C LEU A 30 4.55 -0.65 3.18
N THR A 31 4.50 -0.81 4.51
CA THR A 31 5.11 0.14 5.45
C THR A 31 6.60 -0.12 5.69
N GLY A 32 7.10 -1.31 5.28
CA GLY A 32 8.49 -1.72 5.50
C GLY A 32 8.81 -2.22 6.91
N LYS A 33 7.85 -2.21 7.84
CA LYS A 33 8.06 -2.62 9.24
C LYS A 33 8.02 -4.14 9.48
N TYR A 34 7.64 -4.92 8.47
CA TYR A 34 7.56 -6.37 8.56
C TYR A 34 8.55 -7.00 7.59
N SER A 35 9.08 -8.16 7.96
CA SER A 35 9.98 -8.99 7.17
C SER A 35 9.71 -10.46 7.50
N THR A 36 10.36 -11.39 6.79
CA THR A 36 10.26 -12.83 7.10
C THR A 36 10.70 -13.17 8.52
N SER A 37 11.49 -12.31 9.17
CA SER A 37 11.91 -12.42 10.58
C SER A 37 11.08 -11.56 11.55
N VAL A 38 10.27 -10.61 11.06
CA VAL A 38 9.48 -9.67 11.86
C VAL A 38 8.03 -9.70 11.38
N LEU A 39 7.22 -10.54 12.04
CA LEU A 39 5.80 -10.74 11.72
C LEU A 39 4.89 -9.95 12.68
N PRO A 40 3.66 -9.60 12.26
CA PRO A 40 2.66 -9.04 13.16
C PRO A 40 2.14 -10.08 14.16
N ASN A 41 1.64 -9.62 15.31
CA ASN A 41 0.95 -10.48 16.26
C ASN A 41 -0.42 -10.97 15.74
N GLY A 42 -0.86 -12.12 16.26
CA GLY A 42 -2.17 -12.70 16.03
C GLY A 42 -2.32 -13.38 14.65
N PRO A 43 -3.55 -13.57 14.16
CA PRO A 43 -3.83 -14.34 12.94
C PRO A 43 -3.10 -13.84 11.68
N ARG A 44 -2.72 -12.56 11.64
CA ARG A 44 -1.97 -11.98 10.52
C ARG A 44 -0.55 -12.53 10.39
N ALA A 45 0.03 -13.14 11.43
CA ALA A 45 1.36 -13.74 11.35
C ALA A 45 1.43 -14.82 10.26
N ILE A 46 0.43 -15.69 10.21
CA ILE A 46 0.33 -16.80 9.24
C ILE A 46 0.24 -16.26 7.81
N LEU A 47 -0.67 -15.31 7.59
CA LEU A 47 -0.85 -14.66 6.29
C LEU A 47 0.44 -13.96 5.83
N PHE A 48 1.12 -13.25 6.73
CA PHE A 48 2.33 -12.50 6.39
C PHE A 48 3.50 -13.44 6.11
N GLY A 49 3.61 -14.56 6.83
CA GLY A 49 4.58 -15.61 6.55
C GLY A 49 4.45 -16.22 5.14
N GLN A 50 3.23 -16.26 4.59
CA GLN A 50 2.99 -16.72 3.22
C GLN A 50 3.30 -15.64 2.17
N ILE A 51 2.98 -14.37 2.45
CA ILE A 51 3.11 -13.29 1.46
C ILE A 51 4.54 -12.73 1.39
N LEU A 52 5.19 -12.50 2.55
CA LEU A 52 6.47 -11.79 2.62
C LEU A 52 7.60 -12.42 1.78
N PRO A 53 7.73 -13.76 1.68
CA PRO A 53 8.73 -14.38 0.79
C PRO A 53 8.54 -13.99 -0.68
N GLY A 54 7.29 -13.77 -1.13
CA GLY A 54 6.97 -13.48 -2.53
C GLY A 54 7.06 -12.01 -2.93
N ILE A 55 7.14 -11.07 -1.98
CA ILE A 55 7.08 -9.63 -2.25
C ILE A 55 8.38 -8.88 -1.96
N GLY A 56 9.49 -9.59 -1.72
CA GLY A 56 10.78 -8.99 -1.37
C GLY A 56 11.27 -7.95 -2.39
N SER A 57 11.17 -8.26 -3.69
CA SER A 57 11.55 -7.33 -4.77
C SER A 57 10.70 -6.05 -4.76
N LEU A 58 9.38 -6.17 -4.56
CA LEU A 58 8.47 -5.03 -4.45
C LEU A 58 8.85 -4.13 -3.27
N LEU A 59 9.14 -4.73 -2.10
CA LEU A 59 9.53 -3.98 -0.90
C LEU A 59 10.87 -3.27 -1.10
N SER A 60 11.83 -3.90 -1.78
CA SER A 60 13.11 -3.29 -2.13
C SER A 60 12.94 -2.10 -3.07
N SER A 61 12.15 -2.24 -4.14
CA SER A 61 11.86 -1.13 -5.06
C SER A 61 11.15 0.03 -4.36
N LEU A 62 10.19 -0.28 -3.48
CA LEU A 62 9.48 0.74 -2.72
C LEU A 62 10.42 1.49 -1.75
N ARG A 63 11.37 0.78 -1.11
CA ARG A 63 12.39 1.38 -0.25
C ARG A 63 13.32 2.29 -1.04
N GLU A 64 13.82 1.84 -2.19
CA GLU A 64 14.72 2.64 -3.03
C GLU A 64 14.07 3.96 -3.48
N VAL A 65 12.80 3.94 -3.88
CA VAL A 65 12.05 5.16 -4.22
C VAL A 65 11.87 6.06 -3.00
N ALA A 66 11.59 5.48 -1.83
CA ALA A 66 11.43 6.23 -0.59
C ALA A 66 12.72 6.96 -0.20
N GLU A 67 13.87 6.27 -0.26
CA GLU A 67 15.20 6.81 0.02
C GLU A 67 15.57 7.93 -0.96
N ARG A 68 15.45 7.68 -2.27
CA ARG A 68 15.73 8.68 -3.32
C ARG A 68 14.89 9.96 -3.21
N ARG A 69 13.72 9.90 -2.58
CA ARG A 69 12.78 11.03 -2.45
C ARG A 69 12.74 11.61 -1.03
N ASN A 70 13.53 11.08 -0.10
CA ASN A 70 13.47 11.43 1.32
C ASN A 70 12.04 11.36 1.88
N LYS A 71 11.38 10.21 1.66
CA LYS A 71 10.01 9.89 2.11
C LYS A 71 9.98 8.54 2.81
N THR A 72 8.86 8.23 3.46
CA THR A 72 8.60 6.88 4.00
C THR A 72 8.02 5.97 2.92
N MET A 73 8.22 4.65 3.04
CA MET A 73 7.58 3.67 2.14
C MET A 73 6.04 3.81 2.12
N SER A 74 5.43 4.12 3.27
CA SER A 74 4.00 4.40 3.38
C SER A 74 3.57 5.61 2.54
N GLN A 75 4.34 6.70 2.59
CA GLN A 75 4.06 7.87 1.76
C GLN A 75 4.19 7.56 0.27
N VAL A 76 5.18 6.75 -0.13
CA VAL A 76 5.32 6.33 -1.53
C VAL A 76 4.14 5.48 -1.99
N ALA A 77 3.71 4.50 -1.20
CA ALA A 77 2.55 3.65 -1.52
C ALA A 77 1.25 4.46 -1.63
N ILE A 78 1.00 5.37 -0.68
CA ILE A 78 -0.16 6.27 -0.71
C ILE A 78 -0.10 7.19 -1.92
N ASN A 79 1.05 7.80 -2.20
CA ASN A 79 1.23 8.69 -3.34
C ASN A 79 1.03 7.94 -4.68
N TRP A 80 1.40 6.66 -4.76
CA TRP A 80 1.11 5.85 -5.93
C TRP A 80 -0.40 5.77 -6.21
N CYS A 81 -1.25 5.57 -5.18
CA CYS A 81 -2.71 5.60 -5.34
C CYS A 81 -3.21 6.98 -5.81
N ILE A 82 -2.67 8.07 -5.27
CA ILE A 82 -3.02 9.44 -5.68
C ILE A 82 -2.67 9.67 -7.15
N CYS A 83 -1.47 9.27 -7.58
CA CYS A 83 -1.05 9.35 -8.98
C CYS A 83 -1.89 8.49 -9.93
N LYS A 84 -2.69 7.55 -9.40
CA LYS A 84 -3.70 6.80 -10.15
C LYS A 84 -5.08 7.47 -10.15
N GLY A 85 -5.20 8.72 -9.69
CA GLY A 85 -6.47 9.47 -9.71
C GLY A 85 -7.50 8.96 -8.69
N THR A 86 -7.04 8.33 -7.61
CA THR A 86 -7.91 7.81 -6.54
C THR A 86 -7.68 8.57 -5.24
N ILE A 87 -8.68 8.57 -4.34
CA ILE A 87 -8.54 9.04 -2.96
C ILE A 87 -8.20 7.83 -2.06
N PRO A 88 -6.95 7.67 -1.60
CA PRO A 88 -6.61 6.56 -0.71
C PRO A 88 -7.19 6.75 0.69
N ILE A 89 -7.64 5.67 1.31
CA ILE A 89 -8.09 5.64 2.71
C ILE A 89 -7.14 4.78 3.57
N PRO A 90 -6.04 5.37 4.11
CA PRO A 90 -5.11 4.62 4.94
C PRO A 90 -5.73 4.31 6.31
N GLY A 91 -5.68 3.03 6.71
CA GLY A 91 -6.04 2.63 8.08
C GLY A 91 -4.95 2.99 9.09
N VAL A 92 -5.35 3.51 10.25
CA VAL A 92 -4.45 3.85 11.36
C VAL A 92 -4.86 3.05 12.59
N LYS A 93 -3.90 2.30 13.18
CA LYS A 93 -4.15 1.49 14.38
C LYS A 93 -3.51 2.07 15.65
N SER A 94 -2.52 2.93 15.50
CA SER A 94 -1.78 3.52 16.61
C SER A 94 -1.75 5.02 16.41
N SER A 95 -2.27 5.77 17.39
CA SER A 95 -2.03 7.20 17.46
C SER A 95 -0.58 7.40 17.88
N LEU A 96 0.26 7.90 16.98
CA LEU A 96 1.45 8.63 17.39
C LEU A 96 0.98 10.04 17.76
N LEU A 97 0.32 10.16 18.92
CA LEU A 97 0.39 11.41 19.67
C LEU A 97 1.79 11.43 20.28
N ARG A 98 2.70 12.11 19.61
CA ARG A 98 3.85 12.73 20.26
C ARG A 98 3.55 14.20 20.39
#